data_AF-A0A3P7LUT6-F1
#
_entry.id   AF-A0A3P7LUT6-F1
#
_cell.length_a   1.000
_cell.length_b   1.000
_cell.length_c   1.000
_cell.angle_alpha   90.00
_cell.angle_beta   90.00
_cell.angle_gamma   90.00
#
_symmetry.space_group_name_H-M   'P 1'
#
loop_
_entity.id
_entity.type
_entity.pdbx_description
1 polymer ?
#
loop_
_entity_poly.entity_id
_entity_poly.type
_entity_poly.pdbx_seq_one_letter_code
_entity_poly.pdbx_strand_id
1 'polypeptide(L)'
;MANDAFYSISCKDIDGGVHDLNSYRLDCSIYLLSKRQNVTMSKEPETEDVIKKNMREKYHVTFDVFSKCNVNGSDAHPLFTYLKKSLVDSEKPDISWNFAKFLIDRKGNPYKRYRPESAPQVITTS
;
A
#
# COMPACT_ATOMS: atom_id res chain seq x y z
N MET A 1 -17.53 2.93 -17.16
CA MET A 1 -16.93 1.61 -16.91
C MET A 1 -15.91 1.79 -15.78
N ALA A 2 -15.92 0.92 -14.77
CA ALA A 2 -14.90 0.98 -13.72
C ALA A 2 -13.55 0.60 -14.33
N ASN A 3 -12.45 1.14 -13.80
CA ASN A 3 -11.13 0.73 -14.26
C ASN A 3 -10.79 -0.57 -13.54
N ASP A 4 -11.12 -1.69 -14.19
CA ASP A 4 -11.00 -3.02 -13.59
C ASP A 4 -9.53 -3.41 -13.29
N ALA A 5 -8.55 -2.68 -13.84
CA ALA A 5 -7.13 -2.97 -13.64
C ALA A 5 -6.67 -2.92 -12.18
N PHE A 6 -7.24 -2.04 -11.35
CA PHE A 6 -6.94 -2.04 -9.90
C PHE A 6 -7.62 -3.21 -9.20
N TYR A 7 -8.89 -3.46 -9.55
CA TYR A 7 -9.71 -4.48 -8.92
C TYR A 7 -9.44 -5.91 -9.43
N SER A 8 -8.59 -6.08 -10.44
CA SER A 8 -8.07 -7.39 -10.84
C SER A 8 -6.80 -7.79 -10.09
N ILE A 9 -6.30 -6.94 -9.18
CA ILE A 9 -5.09 -7.21 -8.40
C ILE A 9 -5.49 -7.87 -7.10
N SER A 10 -4.76 -8.91 -6.73
CA SER A 10 -4.88 -9.56 -5.42
C SER A 10 -3.67 -9.27 -4.55
N CYS A 11 -3.89 -9.22 -3.24
CA CYS A 11 -2.86 -8.99 -2.23
C CYS A 11 -2.96 -10.07 -1.15
N LYS A 12 -1.81 -10.49 -0.63
CA LYS A 12 -1.74 -11.44 0.48
C LYS A 12 -1.81 -10.68 1.81
N ASP A 13 -2.76 -11.01 2.67
CA ASP A 13 -2.84 -10.45 4.01
C ASP A 13 -1.70 -10.97 4.92
N ILE A 14 -1.50 -10.33 6.07
CA ILE A 14 -0.45 -10.73 7.04
C ILE A 14 -0.75 -12.09 7.71
N ASP A 15 -1.97 -12.61 7.56
CA ASP A 15 -2.44 -13.90 8.06
C ASP A 15 -2.30 -15.03 7.02
N GLY A 16 -1.87 -14.71 5.80
CA GLY A 16 -1.66 -15.62 4.69
C GLY A 16 -2.81 -15.75 3.70
N GLY A 17 -3.95 -15.10 3.95
CA GLY A 17 -5.10 -15.07 3.06
C GLY A 17 -4.84 -14.24 1.80
N VAL A 18 -5.42 -14.64 0.67
CA VAL A 18 -5.33 -13.88 -0.58
C VAL A 18 -6.65 -13.16 -0.81
N HIS A 19 -6.60 -11.84 -0.93
CA HIS A 19 -7.77 -10.99 -1.11
C HIS A 19 -7.69 -10.25 -2.43
N ASP A 20 -8.80 -10.24 -3.15
CA ASP A 20 -8.97 -9.42 -4.33
C ASP A 20 -9.31 -7.97 -3.93
N LEU A 21 -8.67 -6.98 -4.55
CA LEU A 21 -8.90 -5.58 -4.17
C LEU A 21 -10.35 -5.10 -4.40
N ASN A 22 -11.15 -5.82 -5.18
CA ASN A 22 -12.56 -5.52 -5.39
C ASN A 22 -13.40 -5.68 -4.10
N SER A 23 -12.99 -6.53 -3.15
CA SER A 23 -13.69 -6.62 -1.86
C SER A 23 -13.60 -5.31 -1.06
N TYR A 24 -12.57 -4.50 -1.32
CA TYR A 24 -12.32 -3.21 -0.66
C TYR A 24 -12.95 -2.01 -1.36
N ARG A 25 -13.80 -2.21 -2.38
CA ARG A 25 -14.42 -1.12 -3.16
C ARG A 25 -15.23 -0.13 -2.29
N LEU A 26 -15.72 -0.58 -1.13
CA LEU A 26 -16.48 0.26 -0.19
C LEU A 26 -15.64 0.71 1.02
N ASP A 27 -14.43 0.18 1.18
CA ASP A 27 -13.56 0.47 2.32
C ASP A 27 -12.48 1.49 1.95
N CYS A 28 -12.23 2.41 2.88
CA CYS A 28 -11.44 3.61 2.59
C CYS A 28 -9.93 3.46 2.85
N SER A 29 -9.46 2.33 3.39
CA SER A 29 -8.10 2.23 3.93
C SER A 29 -7.49 0.84 3.75
N ILE A 30 -6.43 0.76 2.95
CA ILE A 30 -5.56 -0.43 2.81
C ILE A 30 -4.17 -0.06 3.32
N TYR A 31 -3.61 -0.86 4.23
CA TYR A 31 -2.26 -0.65 4.74
C TYR A 31 -1.31 -1.76 4.26
N LEU A 32 -0.34 -1.37 3.44
CA LEU A 32 0.65 -2.27 2.84
C LEU A 32 2.02 -2.06 3.48
N LEU A 33 2.62 -3.14 3.95
CA LEU A 33 3.98 -3.15 4.47
C LEU A 33 4.98 -3.22 3.31
N SER A 34 5.87 -2.24 3.24
CA SER A 34 6.81 -2.05 2.14
C SER A 34 8.22 -2.47 2.53
N LYS A 35 8.79 -3.45 1.84
CA LYS A 35 10.22 -3.79 1.94
C LYS A 35 11.00 -2.99 0.88
N ARG A 36 12.03 -2.23 1.29
CA ARG A 36 13.01 -1.66 0.34
C ARG A 36 14.08 -2.69 -0.02
N GLN A 37 14.49 -2.68 -1.28
CA GLN A 37 15.79 -3.17 -1.71
C GLN A 37 16.76 -1.98 -1.83
N ASN A 38 17.32 -1.51 -0.71
CA ASN A 38 18.58 -0.77 -0.76
C ASN A 38 19.33 -0.91 0.57
N VAL A 39 20.61 -1.25 0.51
CA VAL A 39 21.33 -2.12 1.46
C VAL A 39 21.69 -1.50 2.83
N THR A 40 21.37 -0.24 3.14
CA THR A 40 21.94 0.38 4.36
C THR A 40 21.01 1.18 5.28
N MET A 41 19.75 1.46 4.92
CA MET A 41 18.85 2.21 5.84
C MET A 41 17.40 1.73 5.78
N SER A 42 16.91 1.29 6.95
CA SER A 42 15.56 0.77 7.23
C SER A 42 15.16 -0.47 6.44
N LYS A 43 15.72 -1.61 6.85
CA LYS A 43 14.89 -2.82 6.91
C LYS A 43 13.78 -2.51 7.90
N GLU A 44 12.53 -2.79 7.55
CA GLU A 44 11.53 -3.11 8.55
C GLU A 44 11.97 -4.48 9.09
N PRO A 45 12.74 -4.54 10.19
CA PRO A 45 13.51 -5.74 10.53
C PRO A 45 12.61 -6.78 11.21
N GLU A 46 11.46 -6.32 11.73
CA GLU A 46 10.46 -7.13 12.40
C GLU A 46 9.86 -8.16 11.45
N THR A 47 9.60 -9.34 11.99
CA THR A 47 8.88 -10.40 11.30
C THR A 47 7.40 -10.03 11.16
N GLU A 48 6.69 -10.66 10.24
CA GLU A 48 5.24 -10.45 10.08
C GLU A 48 4.47 -10.76 11.37
N ASP A 49 4.90 -11.76 12.15
CA ASP A 49 4.29 -12.06 13.46
C ASP A 49 4.42 -10.91 14.45
N VAL A 50 5.60 -10.29 14.53
CA VAL A 50 5.85 -9.14 15.42
C VAL A 50 5.02 -7.94 14.95
N ILE A 51 4.97 -7.70 13.64
CA ILE A 51 4.20 -6.58 13.08
C ILE A 51 2.71 -6.79 13.32
N LYS A 52 2.19 -7.99 13.05
CA LYS A 52 0.79 -8.37 13.30
C LYS A 52 0.42 -8.14 14.77
N LYS A 53 1.25 -8.62 15.69
CA LYS A 53 1.05 -8.43 17.13
C LYS A 53 1.01 -6.94 17.49
N ASN A 54 1.99 -6.17 17.05
CA ASN A 54 2.07 -4.74 17.34
C ASN A 54 0.86 -3.97 16.79
N MET A 55 0.45 -4.23 15.54
CA MET A 55 -0.69 -3.56 14.92
C MET A 55 -1.99 -3.81 15.67
N ARG A 56 -2.23 -5.03 16.14
CA ARG A 56 -3.45 -5.41 16.85
C ARG A 56 -3.45 -4.97 18.32
N GLU A 57 -2.35 -5.23 19.04
CA GLU A 57 -2.29 -5.06 20.50
C GLU A 57 -1.86 -3.65 20.93
N LYS A 58 -0.93 -3.02 20.20
CA LYS A 58 -0.36 -1.72 20.58
C LYS A 58 -1.04 -0.56 19.87
N TYR A 59 -1.34 -0.73 18.58
CA TYR A 59 -1.90 0.32 17.74
C TYR A 59 -3.41 0.19 17.54
N HIS A 60 -4.02 -0.92 17.96
CA HIS A 60 -5.46 -1.19 17.85
C HIS A 60 -6.00 -0.92 16.44
N VAL A 61 -5.23 -1.31 15.43
CA VAL A 61 -5.59 -1.16 14.03
C VAL A 61 -6.83 -2.01 13.73
N THR A 62 -7.84 -1.37 13.13
CA THR A 62 -9.10 -2.01 12.73
C THR A 62 -9.20 -2.29 11.24
N PHE A 63 -8.25 -1.81 10.44
CA PHE A 63 -8.17 -2.06 9.00
C PHE A 63 -7.26 -3.26 8.70
N ASP A 64 -7.39 -3.82 7.49
CA ASP A 64 -6.60 -4.97 7.07
C ASP A 64 -5.12 -4.62 6.88
N VAL A 65 -4.27 -5.52 7.37
CA VAL A 65 -2.81 -5.43 7.27
C VAL A 65 -2.33 -6.51 6.33
N PHE A 66 -1.55 -6.12 5.32
CA PHE A 66 -1.07 -7.04 4.29
C PHE A 66 0.36 -7.52 4.53
N SER A 67 0.68 -8.69 4.00
CA SER A 67 2.04 -9.25 3.99
C SER A 67 3.02 -8.28 3.34
N LYS A 68 4.27 -8.38 3.78
CA LYS A 68 5.38 -7.59 3.26
C LYS A 68 5.60 -7.92 1.80
N CYS A 69 5.69 -6.88 0.98
CA CYS A 69 6.03 -7.01 -0.44
C CYS A 69 7.07 -5.97 -0.86
N ASN A 70 7.70 -6.19 -2.02
CA ASN A 70 8.55 -5.18 -2.63
C ASN A 70 7.68 -4.12 -3.29
N VAL A 71 8.02 -2.85 -3.13
CA VAL A 71 7.26 -1.73 -3.73
C VAL A 71 8.02 -1.03 -4.87
N ASN A 72 9.32 -1.32 -4.98
CA ASN A 72 10.23 -0.81 -5.99
C ASN A 72 11.06 -1.96 -6.58
N GLY A 73 11.75 -1.68 -7.69
CA GLY A 73 12.54 -2.67 -8.42
C GLY A 73 11.71 -3.55 -9.37
N SER A 74 12.40 -4.49 -10.03
CA SER A 74 11.78 -5.45 -10.96
C SER A 74 10.76 -6.36 -10.30
N ASP A 75 10.96 -6.63 -9.01
CA ASP A 75 10.14 -7.56 -8.23
C ASP A 75 9.02 -6.84 -7.47
N ALA A 76 8.73 -5.59 -7.82
CA ALA A 76 7.68 -4.80 -7.19
C ALA A 76 6.31 -5.45 -7.40
N HIS A 77 5.49 -5.46 -6.33
CA HIS A 77 4.14 -5.98 -6.39
C HIS A 77 3.32 -5.24 -7.48
N PRO A 78 2.49 -5.94 -8.27
CA PRO A 78 1.73 -5.32 -9.37
C PRO A 78 0.95 -4.07 -8.97
N LEU A 79 0.39 -4.06 -7.75
CA LEU A 79 -0.28 -2.91 -7.17
C LEU A 79 0.59 -1.64 -7.16
N PHE A 80 1.82 -1.73 -6.65
CA PHE A 80 2.71 -0.58 -6.57
C PHE A 80 3.23 -0.16 -7.94
N THR A 81 3.45 -1.12 -8.84
CA THR A 81 3.78 -0.82 -10.25
C THR A 81 2.66 -0.02 -10.91
N TYR A 82 1.40 -0.45 -10.75
CA TYR A 82 0.22 0.25 -11.26
C TYR A 82 0.07 1.65 -10.67
N LEU A 83 0.15 1.79 -9.34
CA LEU A 83 -0.02 3.08 -8.66
C LEU A 83 1.08 4.08 -9.02
N LYS A 84 2.34 3.63 -9.07
CA LYS A 84 3.48 4.48 -9.46
C LYS A 84 3.33 4.97 -10.89
N LYS A 85 2.96 4.08 -11.84
CA LYS A 85 2.74 4.43 -13.24
C LYS A 85 1.58 5.41 -13.43
N SER A 86 0.54 5.30 -12.61
CA SER A 86 -0.69 6.08 -12.78
C SER A 86 -0.63 7.48 -12.15
N LEU A 87 0.18 7.68 -11.10
CA LEU A 87 0.16 8.91 -10.30
C LEU A 87 1.45 9.73 -10.35
N VAL A 88 2.51 9.20 -10.96
CA VAL A 88 3.82 9.83 -10.93
C VAL A 88 4.33 9.95 -12.35
N ASP A 89 4.18 11.14 -12.91
CA ASP A 89 4.84 11.52 -14.16
C ASP A 89 6.27 11.99 -13.85
N SER A 90 7.16 11.03 -13.58
CA SER A 90 8.56 11.30 -13.26
C SER A 90 9.45 10.15 -13.71
N GLU A 91 10.68 10.49 -14.12
CA GLU A 91 11.75 9.53 -14.38
C GLU A 91 12.14 8.68 -13.14
N LYS A 92 11.77 9.12 -11.92
CA LYS A 92 12.03 8.39 -10.67
C LYS A 92 10.76 8.20 -9.86
N PRO A 93 9.86 7.29 -10.28
CA PRO A 93 8.55 7.14 -9.65
C PRO A 93 8.59 6.38 -8.31
N ASP A 94 9.76 5.91 -7.90
CA ASP A 94 9.93 5.04 -6.75
C ASP A 94 9.46 5.62 -5.41
N ILE A 95 9.08 4.71 -4.52
CA ILE A 95 8.71 5.04 -3.15
C ILE A 95 9.99 5.20 -2.34
N SER A 96 10.38 6.45 -2.13
CA SER A 96 11.65 6.86 -1.50
C SER A 96 11.65 6.65 0.02
N TRP A 97 10.49 6.67 0.67
CA TRP A 97 10.39 6.46 2.12
C TRP A 97 9.13 5.69 2.56
N ASN A 98 9.15 5.18 3.79
CA ASN A 98 8.01 4.48 4.40
C ASN A 98 6.83 5.44 4.60
N PHE A 99 5.61 4.92 4.70
CA PHE A 99 4.38 5.70 4.87
C PHE A 99 3.99 6.60 3.69
N ALA A 100 4.40 6.28 2.46
CA ALA A 100 3.74 6.85 1.29
C ALA A 100 2.26 6.40 1.28
N LYS A 101 1.33 7.31 0.99
CA LYS A 101 -0.10 6.99 0.90
C LYS A 101 -0.59 7.19 -0.52
N PHE A 102 -1.57 6.38 -0.92
CA PHE A 102 -2.23 6.48 -2.21
C PHE A 102 -3.72 6.55 -1.96
N LEU A 103 -4.39 7.55 -2.55
CA LEU A 103 -5.84 7.64 -2.58
C LEU A 103 -6.32 7.09 -3.90
N ILE A 104 -7.27 6.16 -3.85
CA ILE A 104 -7.91 5.53 -5.00
C ILE A 104 -9.41 5.83 -4.90
N ASP A 105 -10.04 6.18 -6.01
CA ASP A 105 -11.48 6.40 -6.06
C ASP A 105 -12.26 5.07 -6.03
N ARG A 106 -13.57 5.11 -5.80
CA ARG A 106 -14.42 3.91 -5.78
C ARG A 106 -14.46 3.15 -7.12
N LYS A 107 -14.04 3.76 -8.23
CA LYS A 107 -13.97 3.13 -9.55
C LYS A 107 -12.61 2.45 -9.79
N GLY A 108 -11.69 2.47 -8.82
CA GLY A 108 -10.36 1.87 -8.91
C GLY A 108 -9.33 2.78 -9.58
N ASN A 109 -9.64 4.07 -9.78
CA ASN A 109 -8.70 5.01 -10.37
C ASN A 109 -7.81 5.61 -9.28
N PRO A 110 -6.48 5.55 -9.44
CA PRO A 110 -5.57 6.27 -8.58
C PRO A 110 -5.84 7.78 -8.70
N TYR A 111 -6.10 8.44 -7.57
CA TYR A 111 -6.41 9.87 -7.51
C TYR A 111 -5.20 10.71 -7.11
N LYS A 112 -4.50 10.31 -6.03
CA LYS A 112 -3.39 11.10 -5.49
C LYS A 112 -2.40 10.27 -4.68
N ARG A 113 -1.11 10.61 -4.79
CA ARG A 113 -0.04 10.13 -3.91
C ARG A 113 0.30 11.19 -2.87
N TYR A 114 0.47 10.78 -1.61
CA TYR A 114 0.86 11.63 -0.50
C TYR A 114 2.22 11.21 0.06
N ARG A 115 2.98 12.19 0.53
CA ARG A 115 4.31 11.98 1.10
C ARG A 115 4.20 11.42 2.54
N PRO A 116 5.27 10.81 3.08
CA PRO A 116 5.30 10.32 4.45
C PRO A 116 4.85 11.34 5.50
N GLU A 117 5.20 12.62 5.29
CA GLU A 117 4.94 13.71 6.22
C GLU A 117 3.49 14.22 6.15
N SER A 118 2.72 13.82 5.12
CA SER A 118 1.30 14.16 5.02
C SER A 118 0.50 13.41 6.09
N ALA A 119 -0.10 14.16 7.02
CA ALA A 119 -0.99 13.61 8.04
C ALA A 119 -2.22 12.95 7.40
N PRO A 120 -2.71 11.81 7.91
CA PRO A 120 -3.90 11.17 7.35
C PRO A 120 -5.14 12.07 7.32
N GLN A 121 -5.27 13.00 8.28
CA GLN A 121 -6.39 13.93 8.37
C GLN A 121 -6.50 14.90 7.20
N VAL A 122 -5.43 15.12 6.43
CA VAL A 122 -5.46 15.97 5.23
C VAL A 122 -5.88 15.20 3.97
N ILE A 123 -6.11 13.89 4.08
CA ILE A 123 -6.62 13.07 2.98
C ILE A 123 -8.14 13.25 2.96
N THR A 124 -8.60 14.30 2.28
CA THR A 124 -10.02 14.55 2.08
C THR A 124 -10.50 13.91 0.79
N THR A 125 -11.61 13.17 0.86
CA THR A 125 -12.39 12.76 -0.31
C THR A 125 -13.35 13.90 -0.62
N SER A 126 -13.26 14.46 -1.83
CA SER A 126 -14.24 15.43 -2.35
C SER A 126 -15.52 14.72 -2.79
#